data_AF-A0A2U1S557-F1
#
_entry.id   AF-A0A2U1S557-F1
#
_cell.length_a   1.000
_cell.length_b   1.000
_cell.length_c   1.000
_cell.angle_alpha   90.00
_cell.angle_beta   90.00
_cell.angle_gamma   90.00
#
_symmetry.space_group_name_H-M   'P 1'
#
loop_
_entity.id
_entity.type
_entity.pdbx_description
1 polymer ?
#
loop_
_entity_poly.entity_id
_entity_poly.type
_entity_poly.pdbx_seq_one_letter_code
_entity_poly.pdbx_strand_id
1 'polypeptide(L)'
;MTNRTMLDVGASTGVFASYFASVGWEVHACEPCPEVFAKLPANLSNMPNVRCHPVALTDRDGRETLHIAERTDGTVMDIHHTISSPVISHTVMLSGPPRTADRTGCGTGRWGSRQTTRSSGRSGQSNI
;
A
#
# COMPACT_ATOMS: atom_id res chain seq x y z
N MET A 1 -20.50 -7.22 18.44
CA MET A 1 -20.26 -6.08 17.52
C MET A 1 -19.30 -6.55 16.45
N THR A 2 -19.64 -6.40 15.17
CA THR A 2 -18.75 -6.78 14.04
C THR A 2 -17.74 -5.67 13.81
N ASN A 3 -16.44 -5.97 13.96
CA ASN A 3 -15.38 -5.04 13.55
C ASN A 3 -15.44 -4.91 12.01
N ARG A 4 -15.55 -3.68 11.52
CA ARG A 4 -15.66 -3.41 10.07
C ARG A 4 -14.31 -2.94 9.55
N THR A 5 -13.90 -3.48 8.40
CA THR A 5 -12.62 -3.16 7.78
C THR A 5 -12.87 -2.59 6.38
N MET A 6 -12.21 -1.48 6.06
CA MET A 6 -12.19 -0.86 4.74
C MET A 6 -10.83 -1.07 4.09
N LEU A 7 -10.83 -1.38 2.80
CA LEU A 7 -9.67 -1.31 1.93
C LEU A 7 -9.88 -0.14 0.95
N ASP A 8 -9.07 0.90 1.06
CA ASP A 8 -9.11 2.10 0.22
C ASP A 8 -8.01 2.00 -0.85
N VAL A 9 -8.38 1.71 -2.10
CA VAL A 9 -7.45 1.42 -3.20
C VAL A 9 -7.29 2.64 -4.08
N GLY A 10 -6.07 3.18 -4.17
CA GLY A 10 -5.85 4.51 -4.75
C GLY A 10 -6.27 5.61 -3.78
N ALA A 11 -5.81 5.48 -2.53
CA ALA A 11 -6.25 6.30 -1.41
C ALA A 11 -5.90 7.79 -1.57
N SER A 12 -5.01 8.14 -2.51
CA SER A 12 -4.57 9.51 -2.77
C SER A 12 -4.14 10.21 -1.47
N THR A 13 -4.76 11.34 -1.12
CA THR A 13 -4.49 12.12 0.10
C THR A 13 -5.32 11.69 1.32
N GLY A 14 -6.13 10.63 1.20
CA GLY A 14 -6.79 9.97 2.32
C GLY A 14 -8.22 10.44 2.64
N VAL A 15 -8.91 11.09 1.70
CA VAL A 15 -10.27 11.62 1.92
C VAL A 15 -11.25 10.54 2.39
N PHE A 16 -11.34 9.41 1.67
CA PHE A 16 -12.25 8.33 2.05
C PHE A 16 -11.76 7.55 3.27
N ALA A 17 -10.46 7.22 3.33
CA ALA A 17 -9.86 6.63 4.52
C ALA A 17 -10.20 7.39 5.80
N SER A 18 -10.13 8.74 5.75
CA SER A 18 -10.44 9.59 6.90
C SER A 18 -11.89 9.47 7.37
N TYR A 19 -12.83 9.43 6.43
CA TYR A 19 -14.25 9.30 6.72
C TYR A 19 -14.56 7.98 7.44
N PHE A 20 -14.12 6.85 6.89
CA PHE A 20 -14.39 5.53 7.48
C PHE A 20 -13.67 5.31 8.81
N ALA A 21 -12.45 5.85 8.95
CA ALA A 21 -11.75 5.84 10.22
C ALA A 21 -12.49 6.62 11.30
N SER A 22 -13.06 7.79 10.97
CA SER A 22 -13.81 8.63 11.92
C SER A 22 -15.08 7.95 12.47
N VAL A 23 -15.68 7.03 11.72
CA VAL A 23 -16.84 6.23 12.15
C VAL A 23 -16.44 4.87 12.76
N GLY A 24 -15.16 4.71 13.10
CA GLY A 24 -14.65 3.58 13.90
C GLY A 24 -14.28 2.32 13.11
N TRP A 25 -14.14 2.39 11.78
CA TRP A 25 -13.70 1.24 10.99
C TRP A 25 -12.18 1.11 11.02
N GLU A 26 -11.64 -0.10 10.91
CA GLU A 26 -10.23 -0.29 10.56
C GLU A 26 -10.02 -0.01 9.07
N VAL A 27 -9.01 0.78 8.71
CA VAL A 27 -8.79 1.19 7.32
C VAL A 27 -7.39 0.81 6.87
N HIS A 28 -7.30 0.19 5.70
CA HIS A 28 -6.06 -0.02 4.96
C HIS A 28 -6.08 0.85 3.70
N ALA A 29 -5.23 1.88 3.66
CA ALA A 29 -5.15 2.84 2.57
C ALA A 29 -3.93 2.52 1.69
N CYS A 30 -4.16 2.15 0.43
CA CYS A 30 -3.13 1.82 -0.55
C CYS A 30 -2.98 2.96 -1.56
N GLU A 31 -1.81 3.57 -1.65
CA GLU A 31 -1.50 4.61 -2.63
C GLU A 31 -0.14 4.32 -3.30
N PRO A 32 -0.11 3.99 -4.60
CA PRO A 32 1.13 3.59 -5.27
C PRO A 32 2.02 4.76 -5.69
N CYS A 33 1.49 5.98 -5.89
CA CYS A 33 2.29 7.13 -6.30
C CYS A 33 3.15 7.63 -5.12
N PRO A 34 4.50 7.62 -5.21
CA PRO A 34 5.35 8.04 -4.10
C PRO A 34 5.12 9.49 -3.66
N GLU A 35 4.92 10.41 -4.61
CA GLU A 35 4.70 11.83 -4.34
C GLU A 35 3.38 12.10 -3.61
N VAL A 36 2.32 11.38 -3.98
CA VAL A 36 1.03 11.47 -3.32
C VAL A 36 1.07 10.76 -1.96
N PHE A 37 1.68 9.57 -1.90
CA PHE A 37 1.84 8.81 -0.66
C PHE A 37 2.59 9.60 0.41
N ALA A 38 3.56 10.44 0.05
CA ALA A 38 4.29 11.26 1.01
C ALA A 38 3.38 12.16 1.88
N LYS A 39 2.20 12.55 1.36
CA LYS A 39 1.21 13.37 2.07
C LYS A 39 0.24 12.53 2.92
N LEU A 40 -0.02 11.29 2.51
CA LEU A 40 -1.07 10.44 3.06
C LEU A 40 -0.90 10.14 4.57
N PRO A 41 0.25 9.65 5.07
CA PRO A 41 0.44 9.40 6.50
C PRO A 41 0.32 10.67 7.36
N ALA A 42 0.75 11.83 6.85
CA ALA A 42 0.65 13.09 7.55
C ALA A 42 -0.82 13.51 7.73
N ASN A 43 -1.61 13.40 6.66
CA ASN A 43 -3.06 13.72 6.67
C ASN A 43 -3.87 12.82 7.62
N LEU A 44 -3.41 11.58 7.82
CA LEU A 44 -4.10 10.58 8.63
C LEU A 44 -3.44 10.34 10.00
N SER A 45 -2.50 11.20 10.39
CA SER A 45 -1.68 11.04 11.60
C SER A 45 -2.48 10.93 12.90
N ASN A 46 -3.66 11.54 12.97
CA ASN A 46 -4.55 11.51 14.14
C ASN A 46 -5.51 10.31 14.15
N MET A 47 -5.37 9.36 13.21
CA MET A 47 -6.30 8.24 13.03
C MET A 47 -5.59 6.90 13.30
N PRO A 48 -5.60 6.41 14.56
CA PRO A 48 -4.84 5.23 14.96
C PRO A 48 -5.34 3.92 14.33
N ASN A 49 -6.57 3.94 13.81
CA ASN A 49 -7.22 2.84 13.11
C ASN A 49 -6.95 2.83 11.59
N VAL A 50 -5.99 3.63 11.09
CA VAL A 50 -5.59 3.64 9.68
C VAL A 50 -4.17 3.12 9.47
N ARG A 51 -3.98 2.33 8.43
CA ARG A 51 -2.67 1.84 7.97
C ARG A 51 -2.46 2.24 6.51
N CYS A 52 -1.39 2.99 6.23
CA CYS A 52 -1.04 3.43 4.88
C CYS A 52 -0.02 2.46 4.25
N HIS A 53 -0.23 2.08 2.99
CA HIS A 53 0.61 1.14 2.24
C HIS A 53 1.05 1.78 0.91
N PRO A 54 2.36 1.93 0.64
CA PRO A 54 2.88 2.50 -0.60
C PRO A 54 2.92 1.44 -1.71
N VAL A 55 1.76 0.84 -2.04
CA VAL A 55 1.64 -0.28 -2.98
C VAL A 55 0.45 -0.09 -3.90
N ALA A 56 0.56 -0.59 -5.13
CA ALA A 56 -0.59 -0.85 -5.98
C ALA A 56 -1.12 -2.26 -5.70
N LEU A 57 -2.44 -2.42 -5.71
CA LEU A 57 -3.06 -3.73 -5.53
C LEU A 57 -3.35 -4.39 -6.87
N THR A 58 -3.13 -5.69 -6.92
CA THR A 58 -3.29 -6.51 -8.12
C THR A 58 -3.45 -7.99 -7.73
N ASP A 59 -3.48 -8.89 -8.70
CA ASP A 59 -3.60 -10.34 -8.50
C ASP A 59 -2.26 -11.06 -8.27
N ARG A 60 -1.14 -10.32 -8.33
CA ARG A 60 0.22 -10.85 -8.18
C ARG A 60 1.14 -9.91 -7.41
N ASP A 61 2.06 -10.46 -6.65
CA ASP A 61 3.17 -9.66 -6.14
C ASP A 61 4.17 -9.33 -7.26
N GLY A 62 4.82 -8.17 -7.19
CA GLY A 62 5.78 -7.76 -8.21
C GLY A 62 6.12 -6.28 -8.19
N ARG A 63 6.67 -5.82 -9.31
CA ARG A 63 6.94 -4.40 -9.58
C ARG A 63 6.49 -4.09 -10.99
N GLU A 64 5.86 -2.94 -11.18
CA GLU A 64 5.49 -2.44 -12.51
C GLU A 64 5.71 -0.94 -12.59
N THR A 65 5.76 -0.42 -13.82
CA THR A 65 5.83 1.01 -14.08
C THR A 65 4.44 1.65 -13.97
N LEU A 66 4.28 2.56 -13.02
CA LEU A 66 3.14 3.43 -12.90
C LEU A 66 3.32 4.65 -13.81
N HIS A 67 2.39 4.82 -14.74
CA HIS A 67 2.34 5.93 -15.68
C HIS A 67 1.43 7.04 -15.14
N ILE A 68 2.01 8.19 -14.79
CA ILE A 68 1.31 9.31 -14.14
C ILE A 68 1.26 10.51 -15.08
N ALA A 69 0.10 11.16 -15.18
CA ALA A 69 -0.04 12.42 -15.89
C ALA A 69 0.49 13.59 -15.06
N GLU A 70 1.22 14.49 -15.71
CA GLU A 70 1.68 15.74 -15.12
C GLU A 70 0.74 16.90 -15.48
N ARG A 71 0.62 17.86 -14.56
CA ARG A 71 0.11 19.19 -14.88
C ARG A 71 1.14 19.93 -15.74
N THR A 72 0.71 20.98 -16.41
CA THR A 72 1.58 21.86 -17.20
C THR A 72 2.70 22.54 -16.40
N ASP A 73 2.58 22.57 -15.07
CA ASP A 73 3.59 23.08 -14.14
C ASP A 73 4.59 22.01 -13.63
N GLY A 74 4.51 20.78 -14.16
CA GLY A 74 5.38 19.66 -13.78
C GLY A 74 4.98 18.95 -12.48
N THR A 75 3.85 19.33 -11.85
CA THR A 75 3.35 18.62 -10.67
C THR A 75 2.51 17.41 -11.05
N VAL A 76 2.58 16.34 -10.25
CA VAL A 76 1.73 15.17 -10.43
C VAL A 76 0.25 15.54 -10.28
N MET A 77 -0.57 15.11 -11.24
CA MET A 77 -2.03 15.22 -11.13
C MET A 77 -2.57 14.21 -10.11
N ASP A 78 -3.14 14.73 -9.03
CA ASP A 78 -3.56 14.00 -7.85
C ASP A 78 -5.09 13.83 -7.77
N ILE A 79 -5.75 13.42 -8.86
CA ILE A 79 -7.17 12.97 -8.88
C ILE A 79 -7.55 12.38 -10.25
N HIS A 80 -8.29 11.25 -10.26
CA HIS A 80 -9.23 10.83 -11.33
C HIS A 80 -8.83 10.93 -12.83
N HIS A 81 -7.60 10.60 -13.24
CA HIS A 81 -7.27 10.63 -14.68
C HIS A 81 -6.66 9.34 -15.22
N THR A 82 -7.29 8.86 -16.30
CA THR A 82 -6.72 7.93 -17.28
C THR A 82 -5.56 8.59 -18.03
N ILE A 83 -4.53 7.81 -18.30
CA ILE A 83 -3.27 8.20 -18.95
C ILE A 83 -3.52 8.96 -20.26
N SER A 84 -3.00 10.19 -20.35
CA SER A 84 -2.71 10.86 -21.64
C SER A 84 -1.63 11.94 -21.46
N SER A 85 -0.36 11.52 -21.61
CA SER A 85 0.89 12.26 -21.96
C SER A 85 1.21 13.65 -21.36
N PRO A 86 2.48 13.98 -21.01
CA PRO A 86 3.66 13.13 -20.87
C PRO A 86 3.61 12.37 -19.54
N VAL A 87 4.41 11.32 -19.42
CA VAL A 87 4.24 10.31 -18.38
C VAL A 87 5.48 10.23 -17.51
N ILE A 88 5.36 10.58 -16.22
CA ILE A 88 6.34 10.13 -15.23
C ILE A 88 6.11 8.65 -14.98
N SER A 89 7.19 7.89 -15.04
CA SER A 89 7.22 6.46 -14.82
C SER A 89 7.85 6.17 -13.46
N HIS A 90 7.05 5.70 -12.51
CA HIS A 90 7.53 5.25 -11.20
C HIS A 90 7.42 3.74 -11.08
N THR A 91 8.48 3.05 -10.64
CA THR A 91 8.34 1.62 -10.31
C THR A 91 7.63 1.47 -8.97
N VAL A 92 6.45 0.85 -8.97
CA VAL A 92 5.63 0.65 -7.78
C VAL A 92 5.58 -0.82 -7.39
N MET A 93 5.49 -1.07 -6.08
CA MET A 93 5.27 -2.42 -5.57
C MET A 93 3.84 -2.83 -5.83
N LEU A 94 3.71 -4.03 -6.39
CA LEU A 94 2.45 -4.73 -6.55
C LEU A 94 2.25 -5.67 -5.36
N SER A 95 1.05 -5.69 -4.80
CA SER A 95 0.66 -6.68 -3.80
C SER A 95 -0.63 -7.38 -4.22
N GLY A 96 -0.60 -8.72 -4.19
CA GLY A 96 -1.76 -9.58 -4.36
C GLY A 96 -1.91 -10.57 -3.20
N PRO A 97 -3.06 -11.24 -3.09
CA PRO A 97 -3.19 -12.33 -2.14
C PRO A 97 -2.17 -13.43 -2.48
N PRO A 98 -1.57 -14.11 -1.48
CA PRO A 98 -0.75 -15.29 -1.75
C PRO A 98 -1.60 -16.26 -2.57
N ARG A 99 -1.05 -16.72 -3.70
CA ARG A 99 -1.71 -17.76 -4.52
C ARG A 99 -1.82 -19.03 -3.69
N THR A 100 -2.92 -19.19 -2.96
CA THR A 100 -3.36 -20.51 -2.54
C THR A 100 -3.81 -21.22 -3.80
N ALA A 101 -3.11 -22.29 -4.16
CA ALA A 101 -3.70 -23.27 -5.05
C ALA A 101 -5.08 -23.66 -4.48
N ASP A 102 -6.08 -23.60 -5.34
CA ASP A 102 -7.44 -24.08 -5.19
C ASP A 102 -8.49 -23.19 -4.50
N ARG A 103 -9.62 -23.02 -5.23
CA ARG A 103 -10.79 -22.23 -4.88
C ARG A 103 -11.70 -23.05 -3.96
N THR A 104 -11.41 -23.10 -2.66
CA THR A 104 -12.43 -23.46 -1.67
C THR A 104 -12.15 -22.77 -0.34
N GLY A 105 -12.95 -21.78 0.02
CA GLY A 105 -13.03 -21.24 1.38
C GLY A 105 -12.65 -19.77 1.51
N CYS A 106 -13.68 -18.91 1.62
CA CYS A 106 -13.54 -17.56 2.14
C CYS A 106 -13.09 -17.63 3.61
N GLY A 107 -11.81 -17.39 3.87
CA GLY A 107 -11.22 -17.39 5.21
C GLY A 107 -10.66 -16.01 5.57
N THR A 108 -11.01 -15.52 6.75
CA THR A 108 -10.59 -14.24 7.33
C THR A 108 -9.07 -14.22 7.59
N GLY A 109 -8.30 -13.83 6.57
CA GLY A 109 -6.83 -13.73 6.65
C GLY A 109 -6.38 -12.44 7.35
N ARG A 110 -5.83 -12.56 8.55
CA ARG A 110 -5.12 -11.47 9.24
C ARG A 110 -3.81 -11.18 8.49
N TRP A 111 -3.64 -9.97 7.97
CA TRP A 111 -2.40 -9.51 7.35
C TRP A 111 -1.27 -9.46 8.39
N GLY A 112 -0.31 -10.39 8.28
CA GLY A 112 0.83 -10.52 9.17
C GLY A 112 1.95 -9.55 8.81
N SER A 113 2.39 -8.73 9.77
CA SER A 113 3.64 -7.98 9.70
C SER A 113 4.83 -8.94 9.78
N ARG A 114 5.60 -9.11 8.69
CA ARG A 114 6.91 -9.79 8.77
C ARG A 114 7.93 -8.85 9.41
N GLN A 115 8.36 -9.19 10.62
CA GLN A 115 9.63 -8.72 11.18
C GLN A 115 10.78 -9.31 10.35
N THR A 116 11.66 -8.44 9.87
CA THR A 116 12.93 -8.82 9.24
C THR A 116 13.87 -9.36 10.32
N THR A 117 14.27 -10.63 10.19
CA THR A 117 15.29 -11.21 11.04
C THR A 117 16.67 -10.67 10.62
N ARG A 118 17.35 -9.98 11.55
CA ARG A 118 18.78 -9.67 11.43
C ARG A 118 19.56 -10.98 11.62
N SER A 119 20.41 -11.34 10.66
CA SER A 119 21.41 -12.39 10.81
C SER A 119 22.56 -11.90 11.69
N SER A 120 22.68 -12.45 12.90
CA SER A 120 23.90 -12.35 13.71
C SER A 120 24.84 -13.49 13.33
N GLY A 121 25.93 -13.15 12.64
CA GLY A 121 27.03 -14.07 12.38
C GLY A 121 27.80 -14.38 13.65
N ARG A 122 27.87 -15.66 14.01
CA ARG A 122 28.88 -16.23 14.93
C ARG A 122 29.18 -17.66 14.50
N SER A 123 30.43 -17.91 14.11
CA SER A 123 31.28 -19.01 14.61
C SER A 123 32.43 -19.30 13.65
N GLY A 124 33.59 -19.57 14.23
CA GLY A 124 34.81 -19.99 13.54
C GLY A 124 35.94 -20.15 14.54
N GLN A 125 35.78 -21.06 15.52
CA GLN A 125 36.89 -21.62 16.27
C GLN A 125 37.50 -22.75 15.43
N SER A 126 38.81 -22.68 15.18
CA SER A 126 39.60 -23.71 14.52
C SER A 126 40.38 -24.51 15.56
N ASN A 127 40.13 -25.83 15.61
CA ASN A 127 41.06 -26.81 16.15
C ASN A 127 41.57 -27.64 14.97
N ILE A 128 42.90 -27.65 14.78
CA ILE A 128 43.84 -28.76 14.54
C ILE A 128 45.21 -28.12 14.34
#